data_AF-A0A1H0GLN4-F1
#
_entry.id   AF-A0A1H0GLN4-F1
#
_cell.length_a   1.000
_cell.length_b   1.000
_cell.length_c   1.000
_cell.angle_alpha   90.00
_cell.angle_beta   90.00
_cell.angle_gamma   90.00
#
_symmetry.space_group_name_H-M   'P 1'
#
loop_
_entity.id
_entity.type
_entity.pdbx_description
1 polymer ?
#
loop_
_entity_poly.entity_id
_entity_poly.type
_entity_poly.pdbx_seq_one_letter_code
_entity_poly.pdbx_strand_id
1 'polypeptide(L)' 'MKRSDVESEALLGAGEPLKRAIDTRQLGLSLRTVYEGSVDTQPITDIHVELLLRLRQKERELRRAN' A
#
# COMPACT_ATOMS: atom_id res chain seq x y z
N MET A 1 23.62 -20.87 1.30
CA MET A 1 23.16 -21.70 0.17
C MET A 1 21.65 -21.67 0.11
N LYS A 2 21.12 -21.63 -1.10
CA LYS A 2 19.76 -21.27 -1.50
C LYS A 2 18.70 -22.26 -0.98
N ARG A 3 17.50 -21.75 -0.70
CA ARG A 3 16.24 -22.46 -0.96
C ARG A 3 15.47 -21.62 -1.98
N SER A 4 15.81 -21.83 -3.24
CA SER A 4 14.88 -21.61 -4.34
C SER A 4 13.82 -22.72 -4.30
N ASP A 5 12.82 -22.58 -5.15
CA ASP A 5 11.82 -23.60 -5.53
C ASP A 5 10.45 -23.32 -4.92
N VAL A 6 9.89 -22.16 -5.28
CA VAL A 6 8.43 -22.06 -5.45
C VAL A 6 8.18 -22.42 -6.90
N GLU A 7 7.89 -23.70 -7.14
CA GLU A 7 7.40 -24.19 -8.43
C GLU A 7 6.11 -23.43 -8.77
N SER A 8 6.25 -22.43 -9.64
CA SER A 8 5.15 -21.68 -10.23
C SER A 8 4.99 -22.16 -11.66
N GLU A 9 4.61 -23.41 -11.85
CA GLU A 9 4.23 -23.90 -13.16
C GLU A 9 3.24 -25.05 -13.02
N ALA A 10 1.96 -24.75 -13.31
CA ALA A 10 1.02 -25.59 -14.04
C ALA A 10 -0.42 -25.32 -13.59
N LEU A 11 -1.06 -24.34 -14.24
CA LEU A 11 -2.46 -24.42 -14.68
C LEU A 11 -2.81 -23.21 -15.58
N LEU A 12 -1.93 -22.90 -16.55
CA LEU A 12 -2.30 -22.09 -17.70
C LEU A 12 -2.62 -23.03 -18.87
N GLY A 13 -3.74 -23.74 -18.71
CA GLY A 13 -4.37 -24.51 -19.77
C GLY A 13 -5.34 -23.63 -20.55
N ALA A 14 -5.05 -23.46 -21.84
CA ALA A 14 -5.95 -23.12 -22.94
C ALA A 14 -6.68 -21.75 -22.89
N GLY A 15 -6.59 -21.06 -24.02
CA GLY A 15 -7.01 -19.67 -24.17
C GLY A 15 -8.51 -19.43 -24.05
N GLU A 16 -8.82 -18.28 -23.45
CA GLU A 16 -9.89 -17.37 -23.87
C GLU A 16 -9.59 -16.00 -23.24
N PRO A 17 -9.52 -14.89 -23.99
CA PRO A 17 -9.43 -13.57 -23.40
C PRO A 17 -10.83 -13.13 -22.99
N LEU A 18 -11.43 -13.82 -22.02
CA LEU A 18 -12.52 -13.25 -21.26
C LEU A 18 -11.91 -12.16 -20.39
N LYS A 19 -11.87 -10.94 -20.92
CA LYS A 19 -11.91 -9.72 -20.10
C LYS A 19 -13.19 -9.79 -19.26
N ARG A 20 -13.20 -10.62 -18.21
CA ARG A 20 -14.21 -10.55 -17.17
C ARG A 20 -14.16 -9.12 -16.69
N ALA A 21 -15.28 -8.42 -16.81
CA ALA A 21 -15.46 -7.14 -16.14
C ALA A 21 -15.11 -7.39 -14.67
N ILE A 22 -13.98 -6.85 -14.24
CA ILE A 22 -13.55 -6.94 -12.86
C ILE A 22 -14.62 -6.19 -12.08
N ASP A 23 -15.27 -6.87 -11.13
CA ASP A 23 -16.14 -6.19 -10.17
C ASP A 23 -15.25 -5.31 -9.30
N THR A 24 -15.10 -4.05 -9.71
CA THR A 24 -14.23 -3.07 -9.07
C THR A 24 -14.67 -2.78 -7.64
N ARG A 25 -15.95 -3.02 -7.30
CA ARG A 25 -16.46 -2.86 -5.94
C ARG A 25 -15.91 -3.97 -5.04
N GLN A 26 -16.02 -5.22 -5.47
CA GLN A 26 -15.46 -6.36 -4.72
C GLN A 26 -13.94 -6.30 -4.64
N LEU A 27 -13.29 -5.87 -5.73
CA LEU A 27 -11.85 -5.62 -5.73
C LEU A 27 -11.47 -4.52 -4.72
N GLY A 28 -12.20 -3.41 -4.70
CA GLY A 28 -11.97 -2.31 -3.77
C GLY A 28 -12.15 -2.72 -2.31
N LEU A 29 -13.17 -3.53 -2.01
CA LEU A 29 -13.37 -4.10 -0.66
C LEU A 29 -12.21 -5.00 -0.27
N SER A 30 -11.79 -5.90 -1.17
CA SER A 30 -10.68 -6.83 -0.91
C SER A 30 -9.37 -6.08 -0.65
N LEU A 31 -9.04 -5.08 -1.48
CA LEU A 31 -7.84 -4.25 -1.31
C LEU A 31 -7.88 -3.46 0.00
N ARG A 32 -9.05 -2.90 0.35
CA ARG A 32 -9.23 -2.19 1.62
C ARG A 32 -8.98 -3.09 2.81
N THR A 33 -9.56 -4.29 2.84
CA THR A 33 -9.37 -5.24 3.95
C THR A 33 -7.89 -5.60 4.16
N VAL A 34 -7.14 -5.80 3.07
CA VAL A 34 -5.69 -6.07 3.16
C VAL A 34 -4.95 -4.85 3.70
N TYR A 35 -5.26 -3.65 3.21
CA TYR A 35 -4.63 -2.41 3.67
C TYR A 35 -4.93 -2.13 5.15
N GLU A 36 -6.19 -2.23 5.58
CA GLU A 36 -6.60 -2.02 6.97
C GLU A 36 -5.86 -2.96 7.92
N GLY A 37 -5.78 -4.25 7.57
CA GLY A 37 -5.12 -5.24 8.41
C GLY A 37 -3.59 -5.09 8.49
N SER A 38 -2.96 -4.53 7.45
CA SER A 38 -1.49 -4.50 7.33
C SER A 38 -0.86 -3.12 7.53
N VAL A 39 -1.59 -2.04 7.28
CA VAL A 39 -1.07 -0.66 7.29
C VAL A 39 -1.76 0.19 8.34
N ASP A 40 -3.10 0.25 8.38
CA ASP A 40 -3.82 1.14 9.32
C ASP A 40 -3.67 0.71 10.79
N THR A 41 -3.37 -0.56 11.03
CA THR A 41 -3.09 -1.08 12.38
C THR A 41 -1.66 -0.77 12.84
N GLN A 42 -0.77 -0.32 11.95
CA GLN A 42 0.60 -0.04 12.31
C GLN A 42 0.70 1.29 13.09
N PRO A 43 1.57 1.34 14.12
CA PRO A 43 1.82 2.59 14.82
C PRO A 43 2.46 3.62 13.88
N ILE A 44 2.15 4.90 14.10
CA ILE A 44 2.86 6.00 13.44
C ILE A 44 4.33 5.94 13.88
N THR A 45 5.24 5.83 12.91
CA THR A 45 6.68 5.72 13.18
C THR A 45 7.27 7.07 13.58
N ASP A 46 8.39 7.04 14.30
CA ASP A 46 9.11 8.24 14.71
C ASP A 46 9.54 9.11 13.52
N ILE A 47 9.85 8.47 12.37
CA ILE A 47 10.17 9.17 11.12
C ILE A 47 8.98 10.01 10.65
N HIS A 48 7.76 9.44 10.69
CA HIS A 48 6.55 10.18 10.33
C HIS A 48 6.30 11.35 11.30
N VAL A 49 6.50 11.14 12.60
CA VAL A 49 6.36 12.20 13.61
C VAL A 49 7.38 13.32 13.37
N GLU A 50 8.65 12.97 13.12
CA GLU A 50 9.70 13.93 12.85
C GLU A 50 9.37 14.79 11.62
N LEU A 51 8.90 14.18 10.54
CA LEU A 51 8.49 14.90 9.34
C LEU A 51 7.37 15.91 9.62
N LEU A 52 6.36 15.52 10.40
CA LEU A 52 5.27 16.42 10.80
C LEU A 52 5.77 17.60 11.65
N LEU A 53 6.67 17.34 12.59
CA LEU A 53 7.27 18.40 13.42
C LEU A 53 8.10 19.38 12.57
N ARG A 54 8.91 18.87 11.65
CA ARG A 54 9.69 19.69 10.71
C ARG A 54 8.78 20.54 9.82
N LEU A 55 7.68 19.98 9.32
CA LEU A 55 6.69 20.72 8.53
C LEU A 55 6.08 21.87 9.34
N ARG A 56 5.61 21.57 10.57
CA ARG A 56 5.03 22.57 11.47
C ARG A 56 6.01 23.70 11.81
N GLN A 57 7.29 23.36 11.98
CA GLN A 57 8.34 24.34 12.25
C GLN A 57 8.49 25.31 11.06
N LYS A 58 8.58 24.78 9.83
CA LYS A 58 8.66 25.59 8.60
C LYS A 58 7.44 26.51 8.45
N GLU A 59 6.23 26.01 8.72
CA GLU A 59 5.03 26.85 8.66
C GLU A 59 5.07 28.02 9.65
N ARG A 60 5.56 27.79 10.87
CA ARG A 60 5.70 28.86 11.87
C ARG A 60 6.73 29.89 11.46
N GLU A 61 7.85 29.46 10.87
CA GLU A 61 8.88 30.35 10.35
C GLU A 61 8.33 31.23 9.23
N LEU A 62 7.58 30.65 8.29
CA LEU A 62 6.90 31.39 7.23
C LEU A 62 5.91 32.43 7.80
N ARG A 63 5.14 32.08 8.84
CA ARG A 63 4.22 33.01 9.50
C ARG A 63 4.93 34.14 10.27
N ARG A 64 6.19 33.98 10.66
CA ARG A 64 6.98 35.01 11.37
C ARG A 64 7.74 35.93 10.43
N ALA A 65 8.00 35.48 9.21
CA ALA A 65 8.70 36.25 8.18
C ALA A 65 7.76 37.21 7.41
N ASN A 66 6.45 37.01 7.54
CA ASN A 66 5.39 37.92 7.09
C ASN A 66 4.93 38.82 8.22
#